data_AF-A0A3N5LI43-F1
#
_entry.id   AF-A0A3N5LI43-F1
#
_cell.length_a   1.000
_cell.length_b   1.000
_cell.length_c   1.000
_cell.angle_alpha   90.00
_cell.angle_beta   90.00
_cell.angle_gamma   90.00
#
_symmetry.space_group_name_H-M   'P 1'
#
loop_
_entity.id
_entity.type
_entity.pdbx_description
1 polymer ?
#
loop_
_entity_poly.entity_id
_entity_poly.type
_entity_poly.pdbx_seq_one_letter_code
_entity_poly.pdbx_strand_id
1 'polypeptide(L)'
;MIRYREIVNGDDAKTNNNQMELRWLEDEPRMRMEESMKKNLLLSAAVVALIFASAVYSNAMVTTILRVNVPFAFQVGKTQVPAGAYVVQIERATSSSALGTALRLTTMDGKSQFRVVATPGNYRAATRAALTFNKYADSYFLASVDSYGLGCQVSKSKIEKEVAAKMQPAERASVAAE
;
A
#
# COMPACT_ATOMS: atom_id res chain seq x y z
N MET A 1 -87.94 -28.16 58.13
CA MET A 1 -88.54 -29.51 58.29
C MET A 1 -87.88 -30.43 57.26
N ILE A 2 -87.28 -31.59 57.58
CA ILE A 2 -87.81 -32.81 58.26
C ILE A 2 -88.75 -33.55 57.28
N ARG A 3 -88.53 -34.82 56.88
CA ARG A 3 -87.58 -35.88 57.35
C ARG A 3 -87.37 -37.05 56.35
N TYR A 4 -86.20 -37.73 56.45
CA TYR A 4 -85.88 -39.17 56.28
C TYR A 4 -86.21 -40.03 55.01
N ARG A 5 -85.20 -40.86 54.65
CA ARG A 5 -85.21 -42.22 54.04
C ARG A 5 -85.67 -42.42 52.58
N GLU A 6 -85.35 -43.47 51.81
CA GLU A 6 -84.30 -44.56 51.65
C GLU A 6 -84.68 -45.30 50.31
N ILE A 7 -83.92 -46.12 49.54
CA ILE A 7 -82.53 -46.62 49.46
C ILE A 7 -82.20 -46.90 47.95
N VAL A 8 -80.98 -46.58 47.47
CA VAL A 8 -80.33 -47.10 46.24
C VAL A 8 -78.80 -46.99 46.50
N ASN A 9 -77.92 -48.00 46.55
CA ASN A 9 -77.86 -49.41 46.11
C ASN A 9 -77.38 -49.63 44.66
N GLY A 10 -76.25 -50.32 44.45
CA GLY A 10 -75.68 -50.62 43.14
C GLY A 10 -74.15 -50.50 43.08
N ASP A 11 -73.48 -51.61 42.78
CA ASP A 11 -72.03 -51.81 42.80
C ASP A 11 -71.28 -51.34 41.52
N ASP A 12 -69.97 -51.61 41.54
CA ASP A 12 -69.15 -52.14 40.42
C ASP A 12 -68.10 -51.30 39.64
N ALA A 13 -67.07 -52.07 39.22
CA ALA A 13 -66.17 -51.90 38.08
C ALA A 13 -65.14 -50.74 38.02
N LYS A 14 -63.93 -51.08 38.50
CA LYS A 14 -62.62 -50.51 38.12
C LYS A 14 -62.49 -50.27 36.60
N THR A 15 -61.97 -49.11 36.16
CA THR A 15 -61.34 -48.86 34.84
C THR A 15 -60.63 -47.49 34.87
N ASN A 16 -59.44 -47.25 34.28
CA ASN A 16 -58.25 -48.09 34.06
C ASN A 16 -57.07 -47.10 33.95
N ASN A 17 -56.00 -47.27 34.73
CA ASN A 17 -54.94 -46.26 34.90
C ASN A 17 -53.87 -46.27 33.79
N ASN A 18 -54.29 -46.35 32.52
CA ASN A 18 -53.42 -46.62 31.36
C ASN A 18 -53.80 -45.80 30.11
N GLN A 19 -53.99 -44.48 30.27
CA GLN A 19 -54.29 -43.54 29.16
C GLN A 19 -53.43 -42.25 29.19
N MET A 20 -52.31 -42.24 29.94
CA MET A 20 -51.44 -41.06 30.07
C MET A 20 -50.01 -41.24 29.52
N GLU A 21 -49.58 -42.44 29.15
CA GLU A 21 -48.19 -42.69 28.72
C GLU A 21 -47.96 -42.64 27.20
N LEU A 22 -49.01 -42.68 26.36
CA LEU A 22 -48.89 -42.80 24.90
C LEU A 22 -49.17 -41.48 24.16
N ARG A 23 -48.58 -40.37 24.63
CA ARG A 23 -48.70 -39.04 23.98
C ARG A 23 -47.40 -38.21 23.97
N TRP A 24 -46.24 -38.87 24.00
CA TRP A 24 -44.93 -38.22 24.16
C TRP A 24 -43.87 -38.69 23.13
N LEU A 25 -44.20 -38.68 21.83
CA LEU A 25 -43.23 -39.05 20.77
C LEU A 25 -43.01 -38.02 19.64
N GLU A 26 -43.85 -36.99 19.47
CA GLU A 26 -43.63 -35.92 18.50
C GLU A 26 -43.78 -34.51 19.11
N ASP A 27 -42.66 -33.92 19.55
CA ASP A 27 -42.26 -32.57 19.13
C ASP A 27 -40.79 -32.25 19.54
N GLU A 28 -40.01 -31.59 18.66
CA GLU A 28 -38.55 -31.47 18.80
C GLU A 28 -38.03 -30.18 19.47
N PRO A 29 -36.86 -30.24 20.15
CA PRO A 29 -35.99 -29.08 20.39
C PRO A 29 -34.96 -28.87 19.25
N ARG A 30 -35.41 -28.88 17.99
CA ARG A 30 -34.61 -28.62 16.77
C ARG A 30 -33.80 -27.31 16.85
N MET A 31 -34.27 -26.38 17.67
CA MET A 31 -33.68 -25.07 17.97
C MET A 31 -32.24 -25.09 18.53
N ARG A 32 -31.79 -26.14 19.25
CA ARG A 32 -30.44 -26.16 19.84
C ARG A 32 -29.33 -26.14 18.77
N MET A 33 -29.60 -26.75 17.62
CA MET A 33 -28.67 -26.78 16.49
C MET A 33 -28.70 -25.47 15.69
N GLU A 34 -29.86 -24.83 15.57
CA GLU A 34 -29.97 -23.50 14.96
C GLU A 34 -29.17 -22.43 15.73
N GLU A 35 -29.29 -22.38 17.06
CA GLU A 35 -28.69 -21.30 17.85
C GLU A 35 -27.15 -21.35 17.81
N SER A 36 -26.58 -22.55 17.75
CA SER A 36 -25.14 -22.78 17.59
C SER A 36 -24.66 -22.50 16.17
N MET A 37 -25.43 -22.89 15.13
CA MET A 37 -25.13 -22.51 13.74
C MET A 37 -25.19 -20.99 13.53
N LYS A 38 -26.16 -20.29 14.14
CA LYS A 38 -26.28 -18.82 14.08
C LYS A 38 -25.06 -18.13 14.75
N LYS A 39 -24.59 -18.62 15.89
CA LYS A 39 -23.38 -18.13 16.56
C LYS A 39 -22.10 -18.36 15.72
N ASN A 40 -21.97 -19.53 15.12
CA ASN A 40 -20.82 -19.85 14.24
C ASN A 40 -20.85 -19.06 12.91
N LEU A 41 -22.05 -18.78 12.37
CA LEU A 41 -22.22 -17.93 11.19
C LEU A 41 -21.84 -16.47 11.50
N LEU A 42 -22.23 -15.94 12.67
CA LEU A 42 -21.83 -14.60 13.11
C LEU A 42 -20.31 -14.50 13.34
N LEU A 43 -19.69 -15.51 13.96
CA LEU A 43 -18.24 -15.56 14.15
C LEU A 43 -17.47 -15.63 12.84
N SER A 44 -17.90 -16.49 11.90
CA SER A 44 -17.27 -16.58 10.58
C SER A 44 -17.49 -15.34 9.73
N ALA A 45 -18.67 -14.70 9.78
CA ALA A 45 -18.91 -13.40 9.16
C ALA A 45 -18.00 -12.30 9.73
N ALA A 46 -17.76 -12.28 11.05
CA ALA A 46 -16.84 -11.34 11.69
C ALA A 46 -15.38 -11.55 11.25
N VAL A 47 -14.93 -12.81 11.12
CA VAL A 47 -13.58 -13.13 10.60
C VAL A 47 -13.45 -12.73 9.12
N VAL A 48 -14.46 -12.98 8.30
CA VAL A 48 -14.48 -12.56 6.89
C VAL A 48 -14.47 -11.04 6.77
N ALA A 49 -15.23 -10.32 7.60
CA ALA A 49 -15.19 -8.85 7.64
C ALA A 49 -13.81 -8.30 8.05
N LEU A 50 -13.12 -8.95 8.99
CA LEU A 50 -11.75 -8.63 9.38
C LEU A 50 -10.73 -8.85 8.25
N ILE A 51 -10.93 -9.85 7.40
CA ILE A 51 -10.08 -10.07 6.20
C ILE A 51 -10.32 -8.96 5.17
N PHE A 52 -11.57 -8.55 4.94
CA PHE A 52 -11.89 -7.40 4.07
C PHE A 52 -11.48 -6.04 4.66
N ALA A 53 -11.24 -5.94 5.97
CA ALA A 53 -10.68 -4.76 6.62
C ALA A 53 -9.16 -4.57 6.39
N SER A 54 -8.54 -5.40 5.53
CA SER A 54 -7.17 -5.19 5.03
C SER A 54 -7.12 -4.00 4.06
N ALA A 55 -7.26 -2.79 4.62
CA ALA A 55 -7.09 -1.54 3.89
C ALA A 55 -5.75 -1.56 3.15
N VAL A 56 -5.81 -1.45 1.82
CA VAL A 56 -4.61 -1.39 0.98
C VAL A 56 -3.92 -0.06 1.26
N TYR A 57 -2.93 -0.10 2.15
CA TYR A 57 -1.98 0.99 2.37
C TYR A 57 -1.08 1.13 1.14
N SER A 58 -1.67 1.69 0.07
CA SER A 58 -0.96 2.23 -1.08
C SER A 58 0.08 3.21 -0.55
N ASN A 59 1.34 2.78 -0.55
CA ASN A 59 2.46 3.59 -0.09
C ASN A 59 2.59 4.76 -1.06
N ALA A 60 1.99 5.90 -0.70
CA ALA A 60 1.91 7.08 -1.55
C ALA A 60 3.33 7.64 -1.72
N MET A 61 4.01 7.21 -2.78
CA MET A 61 5.33 7.71 -3.15
C MET A 61 5.19 9.17 -3.55
N VAL A 62 5.66 10.08 -2.68
CA VAL A 62 5.66 11.52 -2.97
C VAL A 62 6.61 11.73 -4.13
N THR A 63 6.01 11.89 -5.31
CA THR A 63 6.71 11.90 -6.59
C THR A 63 6.75 13.33 -7.11
N THR A 64 7.89 14.00 -6.91
CA THR A 64 8.11 15.33 -7.47
C THR A 64 8.42 15.19 -8.95
N ILE A 65 7.58 15.76 -9.82
CA ILE A 65 7.73 15.73 -11.28
C ILE A 65 8.20 17.11 -11.74
N LEU A 66 9.20 17.15 -12.63
CA LEU A 66 9.68 18.36 -13.30
C LEU A 66 10.03 18.05 -14.76
N ARG A 67 9.99 19.07 -15.61
CA ARG A 67 10.35 18.99 -17.04
C ARG A 67 11.67 19.73 -17.25
N VAL A 68 12.54 19.21 -18.12
CA VAL A 68 13.85 19.80 -18.40
C VAL A 68 14.27 19.51 -19.83
N ASN A 69 14.92 20.48 -20.48
CA ASN A 69 15.56 20.31 -21.78
C ASN A 69 17.08 20.38 -21.61
N VAL A 70 17.79 19.26 -21.79
CA VAL A 70 19.24 19.16 -21.59
C VAL A 70 19.94 19.24 -22.95
N PRO A 71 20.73 20.29 -23.24
CA PRO A 71 21.26 20.55 -24.59
C PRO A 71 22.51 19.72 -24.95
N PHE A 72 22.92 18.78 -24.09
CA PHE A 72 24.09 17.92 -24.26
C PHE A 72 23.78 16.48 -23.83
N ALA A 73 24.53 15.50 -24.35
CA ALA A 73 24.46 14.13 -23.87
C ALA A 73 25.12 14.00 -22.48
N PHE A 74 24.54 13.21 -21.57
CA PHE A 74 24.97 13.12 -20.18
C PHE A 74 24.85 11.70 -19.61
N GLN A 75 25.69 11.38 -18.63
CA GLN A 75 25.71 10.11 -17.92
C GLN A 75 24.79 10.15 -16.69
N VAL A 76 23.93 9.14 -16.57
CA VAL A 76 23.10 8.90 -15.38
C VAL A 76 23.56 7.59 -14.74
N GLY A 77 24.40 7.70 -13.70
CA GLY A 77 25.04 6.55 -13.07
C GLY A 77 25.98 5.84 -14.04
N LYS A 78 25.52 4.74 -14.66
CA LYS A 78 26.27 3.94 -15.64
C LYS A 78 25.77 4.10 -17.09
N THR A 79 24.67 4.82 -17.30
CA THR A 79 23.95 4.84 -18.58
C THR A 79 24.10 6.19 -19.26
N GLN A 80 24.58 6.18 -20.50
CA GLN A 80 24.62 7.36 -21.35
C GLN A 80 23.20 7.72 -21.82
N VAL A 81 22.81 8.97 -21.62
CA VAL A 81 21.56 9.57 -22.07
C VAL A 81 21.89 10.62 -23.14
N PRO A 82 21.13 10.72 -24.25
CA PRO A 82 21.36 11.74 -25.27
C PRO A 82 20.89 13.14 -24.81
N ALA A 83 21.14 14.15 -25.62
CA ALA A 83 20.52 15.48 -25.46
C ALA A 83 19.02 15.43 -25.75
N GLY A 84 18.23 16.30 -25.11
CA GLY A 84 16.81 16.46 -25.39
C GLY A 84 15.95 16.77 -24.15
N ALA A 85 14.64 16.69 -24.35
CA ALA A 85 13.64 16.95 -23.32
C ALA A 85 13.26 15.70 -22.52
N TYR A 86 13.18 15.84 -21.20
CA TYR A 86 12.93 14.76 -20.24
C TYR A 86 11.91 15.18 -19.18
N VAL A 87 11.05 14.24 -18.81
CA VAL A 87 10.29 14.26 -17.55
C VAL A 87 11.15 13.58 -16.49
N VAL A 88 11.49 14.31 -15.43
CA VAL A 88 12.29 13.82 -14.31
C VAL A 88 11.40 13.69 -13.09
N GLN A 89 11.48 12.54 -12.42
CA GLN A 89 10.67 12.18 -11.27
C GLN A 89 11.57 11.79 -10.10
N ILE A 90 11.46 12.51 -8.98
CA ILE A 90 12.09 12.16 -7.72
C ILE A 90 11.15 11.23 -6.96
N GLU A 91 11.49 9.94 -6.95
CA GLU A 91 10.77 8.90 -6.22
C GLU A 91 11.27 8.85 -4.77
N ARG A 92 10.58 9.52 -3.85
CA ARG A 92 10.78 9.34 -2.41
C ARG A 92 9.77 8.34 -1.86
N ALA A 93 10.25 7.29 -1.21
CA ALA A 93 9.41 6.43 -0.40
C ALA A 93 9.01 7.13 0.91
N THR A 94 7.79 6.90 1.38
CA THR A 94 7.14 7.65 2.47
C THR A 94 7.12 6.93 3.82
N SER A 95 7.53 5.66 3.88
CA SER A 95 7.69 4.92 5.13
C SER A 95 9.06 5.19 5.76
N SER A 96 9.10 5.31 7.09
CA SER A 96 10.33 5.44 7.89
C SER A 96 11.28 4.23 7.77
N SER A 97 10.79 3.09 7.27
CA SER A 97 11.59 1.89 6.98
C SER A 97 12.20 1.89 5.55
N ALA A 98 11.70 2.76 4.66
CA ALA A 98 11.99 2.66 3.24
C ALA A 98 13.29 3.38 2.84
N LEU A 99 14.41 2.65 2.94
CA LEU A 99 15.75 3.05 2.52
C LEU A 99 15.87 3.19 0.98
N GLY A 100 15.22 4.20 0.41
CA GLY A 100 15.27 4.46 -1.03
C GLY A 100 14.76 5.85 -1.42
N THR A 101 15.65 6.65 -2.01
CA THR A 101 15.25 7.65 -3.01
C THR A 101 15.76 7.16 -4.37
N ALA A 102 14.92 7.26 -5.39
CA ALA A 102 15.32 6.98 -6.76
C ALA A 102 15.01 8.19 -7.63
N LEU A 103 15.78 8.34 -8.70
CA LEU A 103 15.53 9.32 -9.74
C LEU A 103 15.19 8.57 -11.02
N ARG A 104 14.04 8.87 -11.60
CA ARG A 104 13.59 8.36 -12.90
C ARG A 104 13.60 9.50 -13.90
N LEU A 105 14.25 9.31 -15.05
CA LEU A 105 14.17 10.19 -16.21
C LEU A 105 13.44 9.44 -17.32
N THR A 106 12.44 10.06 -17.94
CA THR A 106 11.68 9.48 -19.06
C THR A 106 11.68 10.48 -20.22
N THR A 107 11.87 10.01 -21.45
CA THR A 107 11.75 10.87 -22.65
C THR A 107 10.32 11.40 -22.81
N MET A 108 10.15 12.55 -23.47
CA MET A 108 8.82 13.14 -23.71
C MET A 108 7.85 12.22 -24.50
N ASP A 109 8.38 11.25 -25.25
CA ASP A 109 7.60 10.24 -25.99
C ASP A 109 7.32 8.95 -25.19
N GLY A 110 7.77 8.87 -23.93
CA GLY A 110 7.60 7.71 -23.05
C GLY A 110 8.46 6.49 -23.38
N LYS A 111 9.17 6.45 -24.51
CA LYS A 111 9.81 5.22 -25.03
C LYS A 111 11.09 4.83 -24.28
N SER A 112 11.83 5.80 -23.75
CA SER A 112 13.09 5.56 -23.04
C SER A 112 12.98 6.00 -21.59
N GLN A 113 13.42 5.14 -20.67
CA GLN A 113 13.37 5.39 -19.24
C GLN A 113 14.69 4.98 -18.57
N PHE A 114 15.23 5.87 -17.76
CA PHE A 114 16.49 5.72 -17.04
C PHE A 114 16.21 5.86 -15.55
N ARG A 115 16.66 4.92 -14.73
CA ARG A 115 16.43 4.96 -13.27
C ARG A 115 17.76 4.77 -12.53
N VAL A 116 18.02 5.63 -11.55
CA VAL A 116 19.24 5.58 -10.72
C VAL A 116 18.88 5.75 -9.25
N VAL A 117 19.63 5.08 -8.36
CA VAL A 117 19.50 5.28 -6.92
C VAL A 117 20.15 6.61 -6.55
N ALA A 118 19.44 7.42 -5.78
CA ALA A 118 19.89 8.72 -5.31
C ALA A 118 19.81 8.78 -3.78
N THR A 119 20.66 9.59 -3.16
CA THR A 119 20.57 9.91 -1.74
C THR A 119 19.63 11.10 -1.55
N PRO A 120 18.79 11.13 -0.49
CA PRO A 120 18.13 12.35 -0.07
C PRO A 120 19.13 13.51 0.05
N GLY A 121 18.91 14.59 -0.71
CA GLY A 121 19.62 15.84 -0.50
C GLY A 121 19.00 16.57 0.70
N ASN A 122 19.81 17.39 1.38
CA ASN A 122 19.32 18.30 2.42
C ASN A 122 18.17 19.15 1.88
N TYR A 123 17.18 19.46 2.72
CA TYR A 123 16.14 20.43 2.38
C TYR A 123 16.80 21.80 2.14
N ARG A 124 16.90 22.19 0.87
CA ARG A 124 17.39 23.50 0.45
C ARG A 124 16.19 24.34 0.08
N ALA A 125 16.21 25.63 0.44
CA ALA A 125 15.25 26.62 -0.08
C ALA A 125 15.53 26.93 -1.57
N ALA A 126 15.46 25.89 -2.41
CA ALA A 126 15.65 25.98 -3.85
C ALA A 126 14.42 26.66 -4.46
N THR A 127 14.54 27.95 -4.73
CA THR A 127 13.46 28.82 -5.27
C THR A 127 13.02 28.44 -6.69
N ARG A 128 13.75 27.54 -7.35
CA ARG A 128 13.49 27.00 -8.69
C ARG A 128 13.94 25.55 -8.75
N ALA A 129 13.38 24.78 -9.68
CA ALA A 129 13.84 23.43 -9.97
C ALA A 129 14.99 23.43 -11.01
N ALA A 130 15.97 22.54 -10.84
CA ALA A 130 17.14 22.42 -11.70
C ALA A 130 17.84 21.06 -11.62
N LEU A 131 18.53 20.68 -12.69
CA LEU A 131 19.50 19.58 -12.73
C LEU A 131 20.91 20.17 -12.67
N THR A 132 21.76 19.64 -11.78
CA THR A 132 23.18 20.01 -11.70
C THR A 132 24.07 18.84 -12.12
N PHE A 133 25.05 19.13 -12.96
CA PHE A 133 25.97 18.16 -13.55
C PHE A 133 27.42 18.46 -13.12
N ASN A 134 28.20 17.40 -12.94
CA ASN A 134 29.66 17.47 -12.91
C ASN A 134 30.16 17.30 -14.36
N LYS A 135 30.82 18.32 -14.90
CA LYS A 135 31.43 18.30 -16.23
C LYS A 135 32.94 18.06 -16.10
N TYR A 136 33.46 17.12 -16.88
CA TYR A 136 34.88 16.80 -16.98
C TYR A 136 35.26 16.76 -18.47
N ALA A 137 35.99 17.78 -18.93
CA ALA A 137 36.12 18.09 -20.36
C ALA A 137 34.72 18.10 -21.04
N ASP A 138 34.51 17.24 -22.04
CA ASP A 138 33.25 17.16 -22.80
C ASP A 138 32.21 16.21 -22.18
N SER A 139 32.52 15.55 -21.06
CA SER A 139 31.66 14.54 -20.43
C SER A 139 30.87 15.10 -19.24
N TYR A 140 29.55 15.07 -19.35
CA TYR A 140 28.61 15.54 -18.32
C TYR A 140 28.05 14.35 -17.51
N PHE A 141 28.09 14.42 -16.18
CA PHE A 141 27.53 13.41 -15.28
C PHE A 141 26.50 14.06 -14.36
N LEU A 142 25.29 13.51 -14.28
CA LEU A 142 24.23 14.05 -13.42
C LEU A 142 24.61 13.89 -11.94
N ALA A 143 24.66 15.00 -11.20
CA ALA A 143 25.18 15.06 -9.82
C ALA A 143 24.09 15.35 -8.78
N SER A 144 23.18 16.30 -9.04
CA SER A 144 21.98 16.51 -8.21
C SER A 144 20.77 16.93 -9.03
N VAL A 145 19.59 16.70 -8.45
CA VAL A 145 18.33 17.26 -8.91
C VAL A 145 17.67 17.94 -7.71
N ASP A 146 17.35 19.20 -7.87
CA ASP A 146 16.80 20.07 -6.83
C ASP A 146 15.47 20.64 -7.33
N SER A 147 14.41 20.59 -6.51
CA SER A 147 13.06 21.05 -6.90
C SER A 147 12.25 21.49 -5.68
N TYR A 148 11.96 22.79 -5.57
CA TYR A 148 11.01 23.38 -4.62
C TYR A 148 11.05 22.79 -3.19
N GLY A 149 12.22 22.85 -2.56
CA GLY A 149 12.48 22.28 -1.23
C GLY A 149 13.11 20.87 -1.23
N LEU A 150 12.83 20.07 -2.26
CA LEU A 150 13.25 18.66 -2.34
C LEU A 150 14.48 18.49 -3.24
N GLY A 151 15.64 18.28 -2.62
CA GLY A 151 16.87 17.86 -3.29
C GLY A 151 17.08 16.35 -3.27
N CYS A 152 17.78 15.81 -4.27
CA CYS A 152 18.39 14.49 -4.25
C CYS A 152 19.77 14.51 -4.96
N GLN A 153 20.71 13.71 -4.48
CA GLN A 153 22.07 13.63 -5.00
C GLN A 153 22.33 12.25 -5.61
N VAL A 154 22.83 12.22 -6.84
CA VAL A 154 23.26 10.98 -7.50
C VAL A 154 24.68 10.65 -7.05
N SER A 155 24.92 9.41 -6.64
CA SER A 155 26.25 8.97 -6.22
C SER A 155 27.18 8.74 -7.42
N LYS A 156 28.40 9.29 -7.36
CA LYS A 156 29.40 9.17 -8.44
C LYS A 156 29.62 7.71 -8.84
N SER A 157 29.50 7.43 -10.14
CA SER A 157 29.71 6.08 -10.68
C SER A 157 31.18 5.70 -10.74
N LYS A 158 31.49 4.43 -11.07
CA LYS A 158 32.89 4.00 -11.27
C LYS A 158 33.57 4.82 -12.37
N ILE A 159 32.90 4.95 -13.53
CA ILE A 159 33.35 5.76 -14.67
C ILE A 159 33.58 7.22 -14.25
N GLU A 160 32.64 7.85 -13.53
CA GLU A 160 32.84 9.22 -13.07
C GLU A 160 34.05 9.34 -12.11
N LYS A 161 34.24 8.39 -11.20
CA LYS A 161 35.40 8.39 -10.28
C LYS A 161 36.72 8.21 -11.03
N GLU A 162 36.77 7.36 -12.04
CA GLU A 162 37.95 7.12 -12.89
C GLU A 162 38.31 8.35 -13.75
N VAL A 163 37.31 9.08 -14.24
CA VAL A 163 37.51 10.37 -14.94
C VAL A 163 37.93 11.47 -13.96
N ALA A 164 37.24 11.58 -12.82
CA ALA A 164 37.52 12.58 -11.78
C ALA A 164 38.89 12.41 -11.10
N ALA A 165 39.48 11.20 -11.15
CA ALA A 165 40.84 10.94 -10.68
C ALA A 165 41.93 11.30 -11.70
N LYS A 166 41.57 11.54 -12.97
CA LYS A 166 42.50 11.83 -14.08
C LYS A 166 42.40 13.28 -14.59
N MET A 167 41.40 14.03 -14.14
CA MET A 167 41.10 15.39 -14.61
C MET A 167 41.08 16.40 -13.46
N GLN A 168 41.04 17.68 -13.81
CA GLN A 168 40.87 18.78 -12.87
C GLN A 168 39.50 18.72 -12.14
N PRO A 169 39.30 19.47 -11.03
CA PRO A 169 38.02 19.53 -10.33
C PRO A 169 36.85 19.83 -11.28
N ALA A 170 35.73 19.12 -11.08
CA ALA A 170 34.58 19.18 -11.98
C ALA A 170 33.99 20.59 -12.10
N GLU A 171 33.82 21.05 -13.34
CA GLU A 171 33.01 22.25 -13.62
C GLU A 171 31.53 21.94 -13.34
N ARG A 172 30.81 22.88 -12.74
CA ARG A 172 29.40 22.72 -12.38
C ARG A 172 28.49 23.33 -13.45
N ALA A 173 28.05 22.52 -14.39
CA ALA A 173 26.97 22.89 -15.31
C ALA A 173 25.61 22.74 -14.60
N SER A 174 24.69 23.66 -14.86
CA SER A 174 23.32 23.64 -14.32
C SER A 174 22.32 23.91 -15.42
N VAL A 175 21.21 23.17 -15.42
CA VAL A 175 20.11 23.29 -16.38
C VAL A 175 18.82 23.49 -15.58
N ALA A 176 18.16 24.63 -15.78
CA ALA A 176 16.89 24.92 -15.14
C ALA A 176 15.77 23.99 -15.65
N ALA A 177 14.83 23.67 -14.78
CA ALA A 177 13.56 23.08 -15.19
C ALA A 177 12.64 24.12 -15.85
N GLU A 178 11.67 23.62 -16.61
CA GLU A 178 10.49 24.33 -17.13
C GLU A 178 9.40 24.43 -16.03
#